data_AF-A0A7S3I415-F1
#
_entry.id   AF-A0A7S3I415-F1
#
_cell.length_a   1.000
_cell.length_b   1.000
_cell.length_c   1.000
_cell.angle_alpha   90.00
_cell.angle_beta   90.00
_cell.angle_gamma   90.00
#
_symmetry.space_group_name_H-M   'P 1'
#
loop_
_entity.id
_entity.type
_entity.pdbx_description
1 polymer ?
#
loop_
_entity_poly.entity_id
_entity_poly.type
_entity_poly.pdbx_seq_one_letter_code
_entity_poly.pdbx_strand_id
1 'polypeptide(L)'
;MLQGLFSLVCNSAALYVMIYSFDNALISLDVVGVCVWAFGLLFEIIGDWQLANHIADKTPGKKKFINSGLWRFTRHPNYFGEAVLWWGVFLLACAIKVGWTSVFAPLFITYLVRFLSGVPLLEKKYKGNPEWEEYCAQ
;
A
#
# COMPACT_ATOMS: atom_id res chain seq x y z
N MET A 1 -2.29 -0.09 19.89
CA MET A 1 -3.24 1.05 19.96
C MET A 1 -3.15 1.99 18.77
N LEU A 2 -1.99 2.55 18.42
CA LEU A 2 -1.87 3.55 17.34
C LEU A 2 -2.21 3.01 15.93
N GLN A 3 -1.80 1.79 15.60
CA GLN A 3 -2.12 1.16 14.30
C GLN A 3 -3.63 0.92 14.13
N GLY A 4 -4.34 0.60 15.21
CA GLY A 4 -5.80 0.46 15.20
C GLY A 4 -6.51 1.79 14.93
N LEU A 5 -5.99 2.89 15.47
CA LEU A 5 -6.52 4.23 15.19
C LEU A 5 -6.34 4.62 13.72
N PHE A 6 -5.17 4.37 13.14
CA PHE A 6 -4.93 4.64 11.71
C PHE A 6 -5.82 3.80 10.80
N SER A 7 -6.01 2.53 11.18
CA SER A 7 -6.93 1.63 10.50
C SER A 7 -8.37 2.15 10.54
N LEU A 8 -8.85 2.67 11.68
CA LEU A 8 -10.19 3.27 11.78
C LEU A 8 -10.38 4.48 10.85
N VAL A 9 -9.37 5.35 10.77
CA VAL A 9 -9.41 6.53 9.89
C VAL A 9 -9.52 6.10 8.43
N CYS A 10 -8.69 5.14 7.98
CA CYS A 10 -8.71 4.68 6.60
C CYS A 10 -10.01 3.92 6.29
N ASN A 11 -10.43 3.02 7.18
CA ASN A 11 -11.65 2.23 7.02
C ASN A 11 -12.92 3.07 7.04
N SER A 12 -12.91 4.30 7.57
CA SER A 12 -14.07 5.19 7.48
C SER A 12 -14.52 5.44 6.04
N ALA A 13 -13.60 5.48 5.07
CA ALA A 13 -13.92 5.61 3.65
C ALA A 13 -14.61 4.35 3.09
N ALA A 14 -14.11 3.16 3.45
CA ALA A 14 -14.72 1.90 3.05
C ALA A 14 -16.12 1.71 3.69
N LEU A 15 -16.26 2.08 4.97
CA LEU A 15 -17.55 2.07 5.66
C LEU A 15 -18.55 3.03 5.01
N TYR A 16 -18.09 4.20 4.56
CA TYR A 16 -18.93 5.14 3.82
C TYR A 16 -19.49 4.52 2.54
N VAL A 17 -18.63 3.85 1.76
CA VAL A 17 -19.05 3.11 0.55
C VAL A 17 -20.08 2.05 0.91
N MET A 18 -19.82 1.26 1.96
CA MET A 18 -20.72 0.20 2.38
C MET A 18 -22.09 0.70 2.82
N ILE A 19 -22.16 1.82 3.55
CA ILE A 19 -23.41 2.35 4.12
C ILE A 19 -24.28 3.04 3.07
N TYR A 20 -23.68 3.72 2.09
CA TYR A 20 -24.41 4.61 1.19
C TYR A 20 -24.53 4.10 -0.26
N SER A 21 -24.11 2.86 -0.54
CA SER A 21 -24.17 2.26 -1.89
C SER A 21 -25.43 1.42 -2.18
N PHE A 22 -26.27 1.13 -1.19
CA PHE A 22 -27.32 0.08 -1.28
C PHE A 22 -28.32 0.20 -2.44
N ASP A 23 -28.59 1.42 -2.94
CA ASP A 23 -29.57 1.66 -4.02
C ASP A 23 -28.95 2.26 -5.30
N ASN A 24 -27.62 2.33 -5.39
CA ASN A 24 -26.95 2.91 -6.55
C ASN A 24 -26.66 1.82 -7.61
N ALA A 25 -26.99 2.12 -8.87
CA ALA A 25 -26.55 1.30 -9.99
C ALA A 25 -25.02 1.43 -10.16
N LEU A 26 -24.37 0.34 -10.56
CA LEU A 26 -22.94 0.36 -10.89
C LEU A 26 -22.68 1.27 -12.09
N ILE A 27 -21.67 2.12 -11.96
CA ILE A 27 -21.18 3.00 -13.01
C ILE A 27 -19.74 2.63 -13.39
N SER A 28 -19.24 3.17 -14.51
CA SER A 28 -17.88 2.90 -14.98
C SER A 28 -16.80 3.26 -13.95
N LEU A 29 -17.07 4.24 -13.08
CA LEU A 29 -16.16 4.62 -12.00
C LEU A 29 -15.98 3.50 -10.97
N ASP A 30 -17.02 2.71 -10.70
CA ASP A 30 -16.93 1.57 -9.78
C ASP A 30 -15.97 0.52 -10.32
N VAL A 31 -16.07 0.23 -11.62
CA VAL A 31 -15.16 -0.71 -12.30
C VAL A 31 -13.72 -0.23 -12.20
N VAL A 32 -13.48 1.05 -12.46
CA VAL A 32 -12.13 1.65 -12.33
C VAL A 32 -11.64 1.55 -10.88
N GLY A 33 -12.48 1.87 -9.90
CA GLY A 33 -12.14 1.77 -8.48
C GLY A 33 -11.77 0.35 -8.06
N VAL A 34 -12.54 -0.65 -8.48
CA VAL A 34 -12.25 -2.07 -8.23
C VAL A 34 -10.94 -2.49 -8.91
N CYS A 35 -10.70 -2.09 -10.16
CA CYS A 35 -9.45 -2.40 -10.85
C CYS A 35 -8.23 -1.80 -10.15
N VAL A 36 -8.31 -0.54 -9.72
CA VAL A 36 -7.23 0.13 -8.98
C VAL A 36 -7.01 -0.56 -7.63
N TRP A 37 -8.10 -0.87 -6.91
CA TRP A 37 -8.03 -1.59 -5.64
C TRP A 37 -7.38 -2.97 -5.79
N ALA A 38 -7.82 -3.77 -6.75
CA ALA A 38 -7.30 -5.10 -7.01
C ALA A 38 -5.82 -5.05 -7.44
N PHE A 39 -5.44 -4.06 -8.25
CA PHE A 39 -4.05 -3.85 -8.63
C PHE A 39 -3.17 -3.55 -7.41
N GLY A 40 -3.61 -2.67 -6.51
CA GLY A 40 -2.91 -2.38 -5.27
C GLY A 40 -2.76 -3.62 -4.38
N LEU A 41 -3.84 -4.37 -4.18
CA LEU A 41 -3.85 -5.60 -3.41
C LEU A 41 -2.89 -6.66 -3.99
N LEU A 42 -2.88 -6.84 -5.31
CA LEU A 42 -1.95 -7.77 -5.96
C LEU A 42 -0.50 -7.34 -5.78
N PHE A 43 -0.20 -6.04 -5.90
CA PHE A 43 1.14 -5.51 -5.64
C PHE A 43 1.60 -5.80 -4.21
N GLU A 44 0.70 -5.67 -3.24
CA GLU A 44 0.96 -5.95 -1.84
C GLU A 44 1.26 -7.42 -1.59
N ILE A 45 0.34 -8.30 -1.99
CA ILE A 45 0.46 -9.74 -1.79
C ILE A 45 1.71 -10.29 -2.49
N ILE A 46 1.96 -9.88 -3.74
CA ILE A 46 3.13 -10.35 -4.50
C ILE A 46 4.42 -9.81 -3.87
N GLY A 47 4.43 -8.54 -3.45
CA GLY A 47 5.58 -7.91 -2.79
C GLY A 47 5.97 -8.64 -1.50
N ASP A 48 4.99 -8.92 -0.63
CA ASP A 48 5.19 -9.64 0.62
C ASP A 48 5.59 -11.09 0.40
N TRP A 49 4.97 -11.77 -0.58
CA TRP A 49 5.34 -13.15 -0.94
C TRP A 49 6.79 -13.23 -1.45
N GLN A 50 7.21 -12.28 -2.30
CA GLN A 50 8.60 -12.19 -2.77
C GLN A 50 9.58 -11.97 -1.61
N LEU A 51 9.24 -11.08 -0.67
CA LEU A 51 10.05 -10.82 0.52
C LEU A 51 10.15 -12.04 1.42
N ALA A 52 9.03 -12.71 1.70
CA ALA A 52 8.97 -13.90 2.54
C ALA A 52 9.84 -15.03 1.96
N ASN A 53 9.74 -15.27 0.65
CA ASN A 53 10.58 -16.25 -0.04
C ASN A 53 12.06 -15.87 0.00
N HIS A 54 12.39 -14.60 -0.24
CA HIS A 54 13.77 -14.13 -0.15
C HIS A 54 14.34 -14.30 1.25
N ILE A 55 13.57 -14.03 2.30
CA ILE A 55 14.00 -14.24 3.69
C ILE A 55 14.19 -15.74 3.98
N ALA A 56 13.28 -16.59 3.50
CA ALA A 56 13.29 -18.03 3.73
C ALA A 56 14.43 -18.77 3.00
N ASP A 57 14.88 -18.26 1.86
CA ASP A 57 16.01 -18.83 1.11
C ASP A 57 17.30 -18.83 1.95
N LYS A 58 18.03 -19.93 2.01
CA LYS A 58 19.29 -20.05 2.78
C LYS A 58 20.52 -20.28 1.89
N THR A 59 20.40 -20.01 0.60
CA THR A 59 21.49 -20.17 -0.37
C THR A 59 22.72 -19.36 0.07
N PRO A 60 23.91 -20.00 0.21
CA PRO A 60 25.14 -19.30 0.55
C PRO A 60 25.48 -18.21 -0.48
N GLY A 61 25.89 -17.03 -0.02
CA GLY A 61 26.29 -15.92 -0.89
C GLY A 61 25.13 -15.12 -1.52
N LYS A 62 23.87 -15.39 -1.17
CA LYS A 62 22.74 -14.56 -1.62
C LYS A 62 22.87 -13.13 -1.08
N LYS A 63 22.34 -12.15 -1.83
CA LYS A 63 22.24 -10.76 -1.36
C LYS A 63 21.35 -10.67 -0.14
N LYS A 64 21.69 -9.78 0.80
CA LYS A 64 20.86 -9.51 1.98
C LYS A 64 19.51 -8.90 1.63
N PHE A 65 19.50 -7.94 0.71
CA PHE A 65 18.29 -7.26 0.25
C PHE A 65 17.80 -7.83 -1.08
N ILE A 66 16.49 -8.03 -1.18
CA ILE A 66 15.84 -8.43 -2.42
C ILE A 66 15.88 -7.28 -3.42
N ASN A 67 16.31 -7.55 -4.65
CA ASN A 67 16.37 -6.55 -5.73
C ASN A 67 15.76 -7.08 -7.05
N SER A 68 14.90 -8.09 -6.95
CA SER A 68 14.24 -8.76 -8.07
C SER A 68 12.71 -8.67 -7.96
N GLY A 69 11.99 -9.05 -9.03
CA GLY A 69 10.53 -8.99 -9.03
C GLY A 69 10.00 -7.55 -8.92
N LEU A 70 9.08 -7.29 -8.00
CA LEU A 70 8.53 -5.96 -7.75
C LEU A 70 9.54 -5.05 -7.02
N TRP A 71 10.45 -5.64 -6.26
CA TRP A 71 11.45 -4.94 -5.44
C TRP A 71 12.51 -4.22 -6.28
N ARG A 72 12.61 -4.52 -7.59
CA ARG A 72 13.47 -3.76 -8.52
C ARG A 72 12.92 -2.39 -8.88
N PHE A 73 11.61 -2.18 -8.76
CA PHE A 73 10.94 -0.95 -9.17
C PHE A 73 10.77 0.02 -7.99
N THR A 74 10.62 -0.53 -6.79
CA THR A 74 10.49 0.22 -5.55
C THR A 74 11.03 -0.63 -4.41
N ARG A 75 11.67 -0.01 -3.43
CA ARG A 75 12.19 -0.70 -2.25
C ARG A 75 11.11 -1.18 -1.29
N HIS A 76 9.85 -0.77 -1.49
CA HIS A 76 8.72 -1.16 -0.66
C HIS A 76 7.46 -1.35 -1.52
N PRO A 77 7.40 -2.41 -2.34
CA PRO A 77 6.27 -2.65 -3.23
C PRO A 77 4.97 -2.92 -2.48
N ASN A 78 5.06 -3.50 -1.28
CA ASN A 78 3.91 -3.73 -0.42
C ASN A 78 3.25 -2.43 0.07
N TYR A 79 4.06 -1.47 0.51
CA TYR A 79 3.58 -0.13 0.87
C TYR A 79 3.01 0.68 -0.30
N PHE A 80 3.53 0.47 -1.49
CA PHE A 80 2.92 1.02 -2.70
C PHE A 80 1.54 0.39 -2.94
N GLY A 81 1.43 -0.94 -2.82
CA GLY A 81 0.16 -1.66 -2.92
C GLY A 81 -0.90 -1.14 -1.94
N GLU A 82 -0.54 -1.00 -0.66
CA GLU A 82 -1.38 -0.43 0.40
C GLU A 82 -1.84 0.99 0.03
N ALA A 83 -0.97 1.87 -0.46
CA ALA A 83 -1.40 3.21 -0.85
C ALA A 83 -2.40 3.16 -2.02
N VAL A 84 -2.08 2.39 -3.06
CA VAL A 84 -2.90 2.30 -4.29
C VAL A 84 -4.27 1.68 -4.02
N LEU A 85 -4.36 0.67 -3.16
CA LEU A 85 -5.66 0.07 -2.85
C LEU A 85 -6.60 1.08 -2.17
N TRP A 86 -6.08 1.95 -1.31
CA TRP A 86 -6.90 2.99 -0.68
C TRP A 86 -7.32 4.08 -1.65
N TRP A 87 -6.51 4.38 -2.67
CA TRP A 87 -6.94 5.21 -3.81
C TRP A 87 -8.07 4.53 -4.60
N GLY A 88 -8.05 3.21 -4.75
CA GLY A 88 -9.16 2.44 -5.33
C GLY A 88 -10.46 2.57 -4.53
N VAL A 89 -10.38 2.42 -3.19
CA VAL A 89 -11.54 2.63 -2.29
C VAL A 89 -12.09 4.06 -2.41
N PHE A 90 -11.22 5.05 -2.52
CA PHE A 90 -11.64 6.45 -2.73
C PHE A 90 -12.39 6.65 -4.05
N LEU A 91 -11.94 6.02 -5.14
CA LEU A 91 -12.64 6.08 -6.43
C LEU A 91 -14.05 5.46 -6.33
N LEU A 92 -14.21 4.36 -5.60
CA LEU A 92 -15.53 3.80 -5.29
C LEU A 92 -16.39 4.78 -4.48
N ALA A 93 -15.81 5.46 -3.49
CA ALA A 93 -16.52 6.47 -2.72
C ALA A 93 -16.99 7.65 -3.58
N CYS A 94 -16.20 8.07 -4.58
CA CYS A 94 -16.59 9.14 -5.50
C CYS A 94 -17.84 8.83 -6.34
N ALA A 95 -18.24 7.56 -6.49
CA ALA A 95 -19.50 7.19 -7.14
C ALA A 95 -20.74 7.51 -6.28
N ILE A 96 -20.55 7.83 -5.00
CA ILE A 96 -21.61 8.08 -4.02
C ILE A 96 -21.69 9.57 -3.70
N LYS A 97 -22.90 10.07 -3.44
CA LYS A 97 -23.16 11.46 -3.05
C LYS A 97 -22.27 11.85 -1.86
N VAL A 98 -21.47 12.92 -1.99
CA VAL A 98 -20.51 13.42 -0.97
C VAL A 98 -19.30 12.49 -0.69
N GLY A 99 -19.18 11.33 -1.33
CA GLY A 99 -18.07 10.40 -1.04
C GLY A 99 -16.68 10.90 -1.45
N TRP A 100 -16.59 11.93 -2.31
CA TRP A 100 -15.32 12.64 -2.58
C TRP A 100 -14.67 13.25 -1.32
N THR A 101 -15.45 13.47 -0.25
CA THR A 101 -14.91 13.96 1.04
C THR A 101 -14.00 12.93 1.70
N SER A 102 -14.09 11.65 1.33
CA SER A 102 -13.23 10.58 1.86
C SER A 102 -11.78 10.61 1.35
N VAL A 103 -11.40 11.58 0.51
CA VAL A 103 -10.03 11.77 0.01
C VAL A 103 -8.98 11.88 1.12
N PHE A 104 -9.37 12.28 2.33
CA PHE A 104 -8.46 12.30 3.46
C PHE A 104 -7.89 10.91 3.77
N ALA A 105 -8.62 9.82 3.53
CA ALA A 105 -8.18 8.46 3.83
C ALA A 105 -6.97 8.02 2.99
N PRO A 106 -7.02 8.03 1.63
CA PRO A 106 -5.85 7.68 0.81
C PRO A 106 -4.69 8.67 0.99
N LEU A 107 -4.96 9.96 1.22
CA LEU A 107 -3.93 10.94 1.52
C LEU A 107 -3.23 10.64 2.85
N PHE A 108 -4.00 10.31 3.88
CA PHE A 108 -3.49 10.01 5.20
C PHE A 108 -2.62 8.76 5.21
N ILE A 109 -3.07 7.65 4.62
CA ILE A 109 -2.26 6.43 4.55
C ILE A 109 -1.01 6.62 3.69
N THR A 110 -1.12 7.31 2.56
CA THR A 110 0.04 7.62 1.69
C THR A 110 1.07 8.45 2.45
N TYR A 111 0.62 9.48 3.19
CA TYR A 111 1.50 10.33 3.99
C TYR A 111 2.14 9.54 5.13
N LEU A 112 1.37 8.74 5.86
CA LEU A 112 1.88 7.92 6.94
C LEU A 112 2.97 6.98 6.45
N VAL A 113 2.66 6.15 5.47
CA VAL A 113 3.56 5.12 4.94
C VAL A 113 4.83 5.72 4.32
N ARG A 114 4.74 6.91 3.70
CA ARG A 114 5.89 7.53 3.04
C ARG A 114 6.80 8.32 3.98
N PHE A 115 6.24 9.02 4.97
CA PHE A 115 6.95 10.07 5.71
C PHE A 115 6.99 9.89 7.23
N LEU A 116 6.03 9.20 7.83
CA LEU A 116 5.93 9.09 9.30
C LEU A 116 6.23 7.67 9.81
N SER A 117 5.61 6.68 9.19
CA SER A 117 5.65 5.27 9.56
C SER A 117 6.00 4.43 8.34
N GLY A 118 6.20 3.12 8.51
CA GLY A 118 6.56 2.23 7.42
C GLY A 118 7.98 2.53 6.90
N VAL A 119 8.08 3.20 5.74
CA VAL A 119 9.34 3.38 4.99
C VAL A 119 10.45 4.02 5.85
N PRO A 120 10.29 5.23 6.41
CA PRO A 120 11.43 5.91 7.04
C PRO A 120 11.93 5.17 8.29
N LEU A 121 11.02 4.55 9.05
CA LEU A 121 11.37 3.78 10.24
C LEU A 121 12.11 2.50 9.90
N LEU A 122 11.74 1.83 8.80
CA LEU A 122 12.44 0.63 8.34
C LEU A 122 13.79 0.95 7.73
N GLU A 123 13.89 1.96 6.87
CA GLU A 123 15.15 2.35 6.26
C GLU A 123 16.15 2.88 7.30
N LYS A 124 15.68 3.58 8.34
CA LYS A 124 16.53 4.05 9.44
C LYS A 124 17.23 2.91 10.20
N LYS A 125 16.64 1.71 10.26
CA LYS A 125 17.27 0.54 10.91
C LYS A 125 18.51 0.05 10.16
N TYR A 126 18.59 0.32 8.85
CA TYR A 126 19.70 -0.12 7.99
C TYR A 126 20.67 1.01 7.65
N LYS A 127 20.45 2.22 8.20
CA LYS A 127 21.35 3.36 7.99
C LYS A 127 22.76 3.02 8.47
N GLY A 128 23.77 3.26 7.61
CA GLY A 128 25.17 2.92 7.89
C GLY A 128 25.55 1.47 7.60
N ASN A 129 24.64 0.64 7.07
CA ASN A 129 24.99 -0.68 6.54
C ASN A 129 25.46 -0.53 5.07
N PRO A 130 26.71 -0.91 4.73
CA PRO A 130 27.23 -0.76 3.36
C PRO A 130 26.38 -1.46 2.29
N GLU A 131 25.85 -2.66 2.57
CA GLU A 131 24.99 -3.39 1.63
C GLU A 131 23.65 -2.68 1.40
N TRP A 132 23.15 -1.95 2.41
CA TRP A 132 21.91 -1.17 2.29
C TRP A 132 22.13 0.10 1.48
N GLU A 133 23.28 0.75 1.65
CA GLU A 133 23.65 1.93 0.87
C GLU A 133 23.86 1.57 -0.60
N GLU A 134 24.52 0.45 -0.88
CA GLU A 134 24.63 -0.10 -2.24
C GLU A 134 23.27 -0.42 -2.85
N TYR A 135 22.35 -1.00 -2.06
CA TYR A 135 20.99 -1.26 -2.51
C TYR A 135 20.19 0.01 -2.78
N CYS A 136 20.37 1.07 -1.98
CA CYS A 136 19.72 2.36 -2.19
C CYS A 136 20.23 3.11 -3.44
N ALA A 137 21.45 2.82 -3.87
CA ALA A 137 22.11 3.47 -5.02
C ALA A 137 21.79 2.79 -6.37
N GLN A 138 21.17 1.61 -6.35
CA GLN A 138 20.63 0.91 -7.53
C GLN A 138 19.32 1.56 -7.99
#